data_AF-A0A977PWC1-F1
#
_entry.id   AF-A0A977PWC1-F1
#
_cell.length_a   1.000
_cell.length_b   1.000
_cell.length_c   1.000
_cell.angle_alpha   90.00
_cell.angle_beta   90.00
_cell.angle_gamma   90.00
#
_symmetry.space_group_name_H-M   'P 1'
#
loop_
_entity.id
_entity.type
_entity.pdbx_description
1 polymer ?
#
loop_
_entity_poly.entity_id
_entity_poly.type
_entity_poly.pdbx_seq_one_letter_code
_entity_poly.pdbx_strand_id
1 'polypeptide(L)'
;MGSFAYRFWLKSLPTLPTWPSNLILSDYPQAVQTQILNKVEAFERFVNLNAIALGLLQILALELPQGIWANFPRWFRTLPSHGYPSERIAQLALQHQAQMIFPQSPPSLLLPKFLTAKLASSPSPDMLTFVA
;
A
#
# COMPACT_ATOMS: atom_id res chain seq x y z
N MET A 1 -3.97 -5.09 4.56
CA MET A 1 -4.23 -6.26 3.71
C MET A 1 -5.32 -5.98 2.67
N GLY A 2 -5.14 -4.94 1.86
CA GLY A 2 -6.05 -4.64 0.73
C GLY A 2 -5.40 -4.90 -0.63
N SER A 3 -4.09 -5.11 -0.67
CA SER A 3 -3.31 -5.23 -1.90
C SER A 3 -3.52 -6.56 -2.61
N PHE A 4 -3.51 -7.69 -1.89
CA PHE A 4 -3.77 -9.00 -2.51
C PHE A 4 -5.20 -9.17 -3.03
N ALA A 5 -6.13 -8.34 -2.55
CA ALA A 5 -7.51 -8.30 -3.06
C ALA A 5 -7.72 -7.21 -4.12
N TYR A 6 -6.67 -6.47 -4.49
CA TYR A 6 -6.79 -5.39 -5.46
C TYR A 6 -7.00 -5.94 -6.87
N ARG A 7 -8.01 -5.41 -7.56
CA ARG A 7 -8.38 -5.81 -8.91
C ARG A 7 -7.80 -4.82 -9.90
N PHE A 8 -6.89 -5.29 -10.75
CA PHE A 8 -6.34 -4.47 -11.83
C PHE A 8 -7.31 -4.43 -13.01
N TRP A 9 -7.71 -3.23 -13.40
CA TRP A 9 -8.56 -3.00 -14.57
C TRP A 9 -7.72 -2.59 -15.78
N LEU A 10 -8.16 -2.98 -16.97
CA LEU A 10 -7.57 -2.51 -18.23
C LEU A 10 -8.70 -1.96 -19.10
N LYS A 11 -8.61 -0.69 -19.50
CA LYS A 11 -9.69 -0.01 -20.24
C LYS A 11 -9.91 -0.59 -21.65
N SER A 12 -8.88 -1.18 -22.25
CA SER A 12 -8.95 -1.80 -23.58
C SER A 12 -9.61 -3.18 -23.59
N LEU A 13 -9.87 -3.78 -22.41
CA LEU A 13 -10.62 -5.02 -22.34
C LEU A 13 -12.13 -4.74 -22.38
N PRO A 14 -12.90 -5.59 -23.09
CA PRO A 14 -14.36 -5.49 -23.06
C PRO A 14 -14.88 -5.76 -21.64
N THR A 15 -15.92 -5.04 -21.24
CA THR A 15 -16.64 -5.31 -20.00
C THR A 15 -17.44 -6.59 -20.16
N LEU A 16 -17.13 -7.60 -19.35
CA LEU A 16 -17.83 -8.88 -19.35
C LEU A 16 -18.83 -8.93 -18.19
N PRO A 17 -20.07 -9.43 -18.42
CA PRO A 17 -21.09 -9.54 -17.38
C PRO A 17 -20.75 -10.64 -16.35
N THR A 18 -19.93 -11.61 -16.74
CA THR A 18 -19.49 -12.74 -15.91
C THR A 18 -17.99 -12.96 -16.06
N TRP A 19 -17.40 -13.70 -15.12
CA TRP A 19 -15.99 -14.09 -15.22
C TRP A 19 -15.82 -15.07 -16.38
N PRO A 20 -14.95 -14.77 -17.37
CA PRO A 20 -14.73 -15.65 -18.51
C PRO A 20 -14.07 -16.96 -18.05
N SER A 21 -14.52 -18.10 -18.59
CA SER A 21 -13.94 -19.42 -18.26
C SER A 21 -12.52 -19.57 -18.81
N ASN A 22 -12.25 -19.00 -19.99
CA ASN A 22 -10.95 -18.99 -20.64
C ASN A 22 -10.62 -17.59 -21.17
N LEU A 23 -9.38 -17.16 -20.96
CA LEU A 23 -8.82 -15.95 -21.52
C LEU A 23 -7.54 -16.32 -22.26
N ILE A 24 -7.62 -16.42 -23.59
CA ILE A 24 -6.49 -16.74 -24.45
C ILE A 24 -5.92 -15.43 -24.99
N LEU A 25 -4.64 -15.16 -24.72
CA LEU A 25 -3.99 -13.92 -25.13
C LEU A 25 -3.99 -13.74 -26.66
N SER A 26 -3.85 -14.84 -27.40
CA SER A 26 -3.80 -14.87 -28.86
C SER A 26 -5.08 -14.40 -29.55
N ASP A 27 -6.22 -14.40 -28.85
CA ASP A 27 -7.51 -13.96 -29.40
C ASP A 27 -7.62 -12.43 -29.51
N TYR A 28 -6.72 -11.70 -28.86
CA TYR A 28 -6.72 -10.23 -28.84
C TYR A 28 -5.83 -9.64 -29.94
N PRO A 29 -6.14 -8.44 -30.46
CA PRO A 29 -5.23 -7.71 -31.34
C PRO A 29 -3.87 -7.46 -30.67
N GLN A 30 -2.79 -7.45 -31.45
CA GLN A 30 -1.42 -7.30 -30.92
C GLN A 30 -1.24 -6.08 -30.01
N ALA A 31 -1.86 -4.94 -30.34
CA ALA A 31 -1.83 -3.74 -29.50
C ALA A 31 -2.46 -3.94 -28.12
N VAL A 32 -3.52 -4.75 -28.02
CA VAL A 32 -4.18 -5.10 -26.76
C VAL A 32 -3.37 -6.14 -26.00
N GLN A 33 -2.75 -7.10 -26.69
CA GLN A 33 -1.86 -8.09 -26.07
C GLN A 33 -0.72 -7.43 -25.30
N THR A 34 -0.03 -6.45 -25.91
CA THR A 34 1.05 -5.70 -25.24
C THR A 34 0.55 -5.00 -23.98
N GLN A 35 -0.65 -4.43 -24.01
CA GLN A 35 -1.23 -3.78 -22.83
C GLN A 35 -1.59 -4.77 -21.72
N ILE A 36 -2.08 -5.96 -22.08
CA ILE A 36 -2.35 -7.05 -21.13
C ILE A 36 -1.05 -7.50 -20.48
N LEU A 37 0.01 -7.73 -21.25
CA LEU A 37 1.32 -8.14 -20.73
C LEU A 37 1.89 -7.09 -19.77
N ASN A 38 1.88 -5.80 -20.15
CA ASN A 38 2.33 -4.71 -19.27
C ASN A 38 1.51 -4.65 -17.96
N LYS A 39 0.21 -4.93 -18.04
CA LYS A 39 -0.65 -5.01 -16.85
C LYS A 39 -0.28 -6.19 -15.95
N VAL A 40 -0.01 -7.36 -16.52
CA VAL A 40 0.41 -8.55 -15.78
C VAL A 40 1.75 -8.29 -15.09
N GLU A 41 2.73 -7.73 -15.80
CA GLU A 41 4.02 -7.33 -15.23
C GLU A 41 3.85 -6.34 -14.06
N ALA A 42 2.99 -5.33 -14.22
CA ALA A 42 2.67 -4.39 -13.15
C ALA A 42 1.98 -5.06 -11.95
N PHE A 43 1.07 -6.01 -12.20
CA PHE A 43 0.40 -6.80 -11.19
C PHE A 43 1.40 -7.64 -10.37
N GLU A 44 2.27 -8.39 -11.05
CA GLU A 44 3.28 -9.22 -10.40
C GLU A 44 4.22 -8.39 -9.52
N ARG A 45 4.72 -7.27 -10.05
CA ARG A 45 5.55 -6.33 -9.29
C ARG A 45 4.82 -5.78 -8.06
N PHE A 46 3.56 -5.39 -8.23
CA PHE A 46 2.75 -4.89 -7.12
C PHE A 46 2.56 -5.94 -6.04
N VAL A 47 2.21 -7.18 -6.40
CA VAL A 47 2.02 -8.29 -5.44
C VAL A 47 3.33 -8.61 -4.73
N ASN A 48 4.45 -8.69 -5.46
CA ASN A 48 5.77 -8.97 -4.89
C ASN A 48 6.20 -7.88 -3.89
N LEU A 49 6.04 -6.60 -4.23
CA LEU A 49 6.34 -5.50 -3.31
C LEU A 49 5.48 -5.56 -2.05
N ASN A 50 4.19 -5.92 -2.19
CA ASN A 50 3.31 -6.08 -1.04
C ASN A 50 3.65 -7.28 -0.17
N ALA A 51 4.11 -8.39 -0.77
CA ALA A 51 4.59 -9.55 -0.03
C ALA A 51 5.84 -9.23 0.77
N ILE A 52 6.80 -8.50 0.18
CA ILE A 52 8.00 -8.02 0.88
C ILE A 52 7.62 -7.09 2.03
N ALA A 53 6.76 -6.10 1.77
CA ALA A 53 6.30 -5.17 2.81
C ALA A 53 5.58 -5.90 3.95
N LEU A 54 4.74 -6.89 3.64
CA LEU A 54 4.07 -7.71 4.63
C LEU A 54 5.06 -8.50 5.48
N GLY A 55 6.06 -9.15 4.85
CA GLY A 55 7.11 -9.87 5.56
C GLY A 55 7.91 -8.97 6.50
N LEU A 56 8.25 -7.75 6.07
CA LEU A 56 8.92 -6.77 6.93
C LEU A 56 8.05 -6.37 8.13
N LEU A 57 6.76 -6.13 7.92
CA LEU A 57 5.83 -5.81 9.01
C LEU A 57 5.70 -6.96 10.00
N GLN A 58 5.70 -8.21 9.53
CA GLN A 58 5.66 -9.40 10.38
C GLN A 58 6.92 -9.51 11.23
N ILE A 59 8.10 -9.31 10.64
CA ILE A 59 9.36 -9.30 11.39
C ILE A 59 9.33 -8.22 12.46
N LEU A 60 8.91 -6.99 12.13
CA LEU A 60 8.82 -5.91 13.12
C LEU A 60 7.82 -6.22 14.23
N ALA A 61 6.68 -6.84 13.92
CA ALA A 61 5.70 -7.25 14.90
C ALA A 61 6.25 -8.26 15.93
N LEU A 62 7.12 -9.17 15.48
CA LEU A 62 7.73 -10.19 16.33
C LEU A 62 8.94 -9.66 17.11
N GLU A 63 9.81 -8.88 16.47
CA GLU A 63 11.08 -8.42 17.05
C GLU A 63 10.92 -7.16 17.92
N LEU A 64 9.96 -6.28 17.60
CA LEU A 64 9.76 -4.99 18.28
C LEU A 64 8.33 -4.77 18.81
N PRO A 65 7.71 -5.74 19.52
CA PRO A 65 6.32 -5.67 19.92
C PRO A 65 6.04 -4.50 20.88
N GLN A 66 6.91 -4.27 21.86
CA GLN A 66 6.73 -3.18 22.83
C GLN A 66 6.81 -1.80 22.16
N GLY A 67 7.76 -1.62 21.24
CA GLY A 67 7.89 -0.37 20.48
C GLY A 67 6.67 -0.09 19.62
N ILE A 68 6.10 -1.12 18.99
CA ILE A 68 4.86 -0.99 18.21
C ILE A 68 3.68 -0.62 19.11
N TRP A 69 3.49 -1.30 20.24
CA TRP A 69 2.38 -0.99 21.16
C TRP A 69 2.45 0.42 21.73
N ALA A 70 3.65 0.88 22.11
CA ALA A 70 3.85 2.21 22.65
C ALA A 70 3.49 3.33 21.66
N ASN A 71 3.61 3.07 20.36
CA ASN A 71 3.38 4.06 19.30
C ASN A 71 2.10 3.84 18.51
N PHE A 72 1.29 2.86 18.91
CA PHE A 72 0.04 2.55 18.24
C PHE A 72 -0.99 3.67 18.50
N PRO A 73 -1.51 4.35 17.47
CA PRO A 73 -2.30 5.58 17.63
C PRO A 73 -3.76 5.33 18.05
N ARG A 74 -4.16 4.08 18.26
CA ARG A 74 -5.55 3.72 18.57
C ARG A 74 -5.61 2.94 19.87
N TRP A 75 -6.81 2.85 20.41
CA TRP A 75 -7.05 2.12 21.65
C TRP A 75 -7.70 0.76 21.38
N PHE A 76 -7.28 -0.25 22.14
CA PHE A 76 -7.93 -1.56 22.21
C PHE A 76 -8.43 -1.82 23.63
N ARG A 77 -9.67 -2.30 23.74
CA ARG A 77 -10.22 -2.77 25.02
C ARG A 77 -9.51 -4.03 25.51
N THR A 78 -9.13 -4.91 24.59
CA THR A 78 -8.50 -6.20 24.87
C THR A 78 -7.29 -6.38 23.97
N LEU A 79 -6.14 -6.61 24.58
CA LEU A 79 -4.91 -6.98 23.86
C LEU A 79 -4.88 -8.49 23.61
N PRO A 80 -4.19 -8.95 22.55
CA PRO A 80 -3.98 -10.37 22.30
C PRO A 80 -3.24 -11.02 23.48
N SER A 81 -3.65 -12.22 23.89
CA SER A 81 -3.04 -12.96 25.01
C SER A 81 -1.57 -13.30 24.77
N HIS A 82 -1.18 -13.50 23.50
CA HIS A 82 0.20 -13.75 23.10
C HIS A 82 1.09 -12.49 23.10
N GLY A 83 0.54 -11.30 23.36
CA GLY A 83 1.30 -10.06 23.49
C GLY A 83 1.84 -9.46 22.18
N TYR A 84 1.97 -10.22 21.10
CA TYR A 84 2.43 -9.72 19.79
C TYR A 84 1.36 -8.91 19.05
N PRO A 85 1.72 -7.75 18.46
CA PRO A 85 0.83 -7.04 17.54
C PRO A 85 0.66 -7.79 16.22
N SER A 86 -0.37 -7.45 15.45
CA SER A 86 -0.47 -7.89 14.05
C SER A 86 0.33 -6.97 13.13
N GLU A 87 0.61 -7.42 11.92
CA GLU A 87 1.28 -6.63 10.87
C GLU A 87 0.51 -5.35 10.56
N ARG A 88 -0.81 -5.40 10.68
CA ARG A 88 -1.67 -4.21 10.52
C ARG A 88 -1.48 -3.21 11.65
N ILE A 89 -1.31 -3.67 12.88
CA ILE A 89 -1.02 -2.82 14.03
C ILE A 89 0.38 -2.21 13.88
N ALA A 90 1.38 -3.01 13.49
CA ALA A 90 2.72 -2.55 13.15
C ALA A 90 2.69 -1.46 12.07
N GLN A 91 1.95 -1.68 10.99
CA GLN A 91 1.78 -0.71 9.91
C GLN A 91 1.22 0.62 10.42
N LEU A 92 0.17 0.58 11.24
CA LEU A 92 -0.47 1.79 11.78
C LEU A 92 0.44 2.55 12.74
N ALA A 93 1.20 1.83 13.58
CA ALA A 93 2.19 2.45 14.47
C ALA A 93 3.30 3.15 13.65
N LEU A 94 3.85 2.49 12.62
CA LEU A 94 4.86 3.09 11.74
C LEU A 94 4.32 4.30 10.97
N GLN A 95 3.07 4.23 10.47
CA GLN A 95 2.42 5.35 9.80
C GLN A 95 2.24 6.55 10.73
N HIS A 96 1.88 6.32 11.99
CA HIS A 96 1.79 7.36 13.00
C HIS A 96 3.16 8.02 13.26
N GLN A 97 4.23 7.23 13.23
CA GLN A 97 5.60 7.72 13.41
C GLN A 97 6.26 8.23 12.12
N ALA A 98 5.56 8.21 10.99
CA ALA A 98 6.15 8.52 9.67
C ALA A 98 6.83 9.90 9.63
N GLN A 99 6.22 10.90 10.27
CA GLN A 99 6.78 12.26 10.35
C GLN A 99 8.10 12.33 11.13
N MET A 100 8.31 11.42 12.09
CA MET A 100 9.58 11.33 12.83
C MET A 100 10.62 10.48 12.09
N ILE A 101 10.19 9.41 11.42
CA ILE A 101 11.07 8.45 10.75
C ILE A 101 11.65 9.02 9.45
N PHE A 102 10.83 9.65 8.62
CA PHE A 102 11.23 10.08 7.28
C PHE A 102 12.31 11.17 7.23
N PRO A 103 12.34 12.17 8.14
CA PRO A 103 13.43 13.15 8.18
C PRO A 103 14.79 12.54 8.52
N GLN A 104 14.82 11.38 9.19
CA GLN A 104 16.07 10.67 9.54
C GLN A 104 16.62 9.85 8.36
N SER A 105 15.96 9.87 7.21
CA SER A 105 16.43 9.13 6.04
C SER A 105 17.70 9.77 5.43
N PRO A 106 18.68 8.97 4.99
CA PRO A 106 19.89 9.50 4.36
C PRO A 106 19.57 10.39 3.15
N PRO A 107 20.28 11.53 2.97
CA PRO A 107 20.02 12.47 1.88
C PRO A 107 20.35 11.88 0.49
N SER A 108 21.05 10.75 0.44
CA SER A 108 21.32 9.99 -0.79
C SER A 108 20.08 9.28 -1.33
N LEU A 109 19.05 9.07 -0.51
CA LEU A 109 17.81 8.44 -0.94
C LEU A 109 16.92 9.44 -1.68
N LEU A 110 16.15 8.97 -2.66
CA LEU A 110 15.14 9.78 -3.34
C LEU A 110 13.88 10.01 -2.48
N LEU A 111 13.78 9.32 -1.35
CA LEU A 111 12.60 9.32 -0.48
C LEU A 111 12.18 10.73 -0.03
N PRO A 112 13.08 11.61 0.46
CA PRO A 112 12.70 12.98 0.84
C PRO A 112 12.10 13.76 -0.34
N LYS A 113 12.67 13.64 -1.55
CA LYS A 113 12.15 14.31 -2.75
C LYS A 113 10.72 13.85 -3.08
N PHE A 114 10.46 12.55 -3.00
CA PHE A 114 9.13 11.99 -3.25
C PHE A 114 8.11 12.40 -2.20
N LEU A 115 8.50 12.43 -0.93
CA LEU A 115 7.61 12.80 0.18
C LEU A 115 7.23 14.28 0.11
N THR A 116 8.19 15.18 -0.15
CA THR A 116 7.91 16.61 -0.33
C THR A 116 6.93 16.84 -1.47
N ALA A 117 7.11 16.16 -2.61
CA ALA A 117 6.20 16.26 -3.75
C ALA A 117 4.77 15.78 -3.43
N LYS A 118 4.63 14.66 -2.69
CA LYS A 118 3.30 14.15 -2.30
C LYS A 118 2.62 15.02 -1.24
N LEU A 119 3.35 15.48 -0.24
CA LEU A 119 2.81 16.33 0.83
C LEU A 119 2.38 17.71 0.29
N ALA A 120 3.14 18.29 -0.64
CA ALA A 120 2.76 19.55 -1.30
C ALA A 120 1.48 19.44 -2.15
N SER A 121 1.14 18.23 -2.62
CA SER A 121 -0.03 17.98 -3.47
C SER A 121 -1.34 17.72 -2.71
N SER A 122 -1.29 17.58 -1.38
CA SER A 122 -2.49 17.44 -0.55
C SER A 122 -2.95 18.83 -0.09
N PRO A 123 -4.07 19.39 -0.59
CA PRO A 123 -4.61 20.60 -0.01
C PRO A 123 -5.02 20.31 1.44
N SER A 124 -4.63 21.19 2.36
CA SER A 124 -5.12 21.15 3.74
C SER A 124 -6.65 21.33 3.71
N PRO A 125 -7.43 20.46 4.37
CA PRO A 125 -8.90 20.61 4.44
C PRO A 125 -9.34 21.89 5.16
N ASP A 126 -8.43 22.59 5.84
CA ASP A 126 -8.73 23.81 6.61
C ASP A 126 -8.73 25.10 5.76
N MET A 127 -8.48 25.02 4.44
CA MET A 127 -8.65 26.16 3.51
C MET A 127 -9.98 26.13 2.75
N LEU A 128 -11.05 25.64 3.37
CA LEU A 128 -12.41 26.01 3.01
C LEU A 128 -12.92 27.04 4.03
N THR A 129 -12.35 28.25 3.97
CA THR A 129 -12.98 29.43 4.54
C THR A 129 -14.39 29.54 4.00
N PHE A 130 -15.38 29.36 4.88
CA PHE A 130 -16.76 29.78 4.67
C PHE A 130 -16.76 31.26 4.28
N VAL A 131 -17.02 31.55 3.01
CA VAL A 131 -17.49 32.87 2.60
C VAL A 131 -19.01 32.80 2.67
N ALA A 132 -19.56 33.57 3.61
CA ALA A 132 -20.99 33.78 3.81
C ALA A 132 -21.62 34.60 2.67
#